data_AF-A0A0F8JI29-F1
#
_entry.id   AF-A0A0F8JI29-F1
#
_cell.length_a   1.000
_cell.length_b   1.000
_cell.length_c   1.000
_cell.angle_alpha   90.00
_cell.angle_beta   90.00
_cell.angle_gamma   90.00
#
_symmetry.space_group_name_H-M   'P 1'
#
loop_
_entity.id
_entity.type
_entity.pdbx_description
1 polymer ?
#
loop_
_entity_poly.entity_id
_entity_poly.type
_entity_poly.pdbx_seq_one_letter_code
_entity_poly.pdbx_strand_id
1 'polypeptide(L)'
;MLEIIIIGAMGWILGRTLPGQRSGFIMEMTPLRKPELKSTLRKTWMKSREFLYIAFPLLLAGSAALGVADALGLLSVFQDFVEPISVGLLGLPAFAATALVFGILRKEMALQILAVLAGTANFAAVMTPLQMYQFAVITTIYVPCVATIAVLKHELGTKDTTLIVTFTIVLAVVVGVLIRIFGPLFL
;
A
#
# COMPACT_ATOMS: atom_id res chain seq x y z
N MET A 1 11.68 11.79 6.88
CA MET A 1 12.58 11.36 7.98
C MET A 1 11.88 10.39 8.94
N LEU A 2 10.63 10.64 9.33
CA LEU A 2 9.83 9.75 10.19
C LEU A 2 9.72 8.32 9.66
N GLU A 3 9.49 8.14 8.36
CA GLU A 3 9.37 6.81 7.75
C GLU A 3 10.64 5.97 7.91
N ILE A 4 11.81 6.57 7.73
CA ILE A 4 13.10 5.88 7.87
C ILE A 4 13.30 5.41 9.31
N ILE A 5 12.89 6.23 10.28
CA ILE A 5 12.94 5.90 11.71
C ILE A 5 11.99 4.74 12.03
N ILE A 6 10.75 4.78 11.51
CA ILE A 6 9.76 3.72 11.71
C ILE A 6 10.25 2.40 11.10
N ILE A 7 10.77 2.43 9.87
CA ILE A 7 11.32 1.25 9.20
C ILE A 7 12.50 0.68 10.00
N GLY A 8 13.40 1.54 10.48
CA GLY A 8 14.54 1.12 11.31
C GLY A 8 14.12 0.49 12.64
N ALA A 9 13.17 1.10 13.34
CA ALA A 9 12.65 0.58 14.62
C ALA A 9 11.90 -0.75 14.44
N MET A 10 11.05 -0.85 13.41
CA MET A 10 10.34 -2.08 13.08
C MET A 10 11.28 -3.20 12.67
N GLY A 11 12.29 -2.92 11.84
CA GLY A 11 13.31 -3.90 11.47
C GLY A 11 14.09 -4.42 12.69
N TRP A 12 14.34 -3.55 13.66
CA TRP A 12 15.01 -3.93 14.91
C TRP A 12 14.14 -4.78 15.83
N ILE A 13 12.86 -4.41 16.01
CA ILE A 13 11.89 -5.15 16.83
C ILE A 13 11.64 -6.53 16.21
N LEU A 14 11.35 -6.58 14.92
CA LEU A 14 11.01 -7.81 14.21
C LEU A 14 12.21 -8.75 14.11
N GLY A 15 13.43 -8.20 13.95
CA GLY A 15 14.68 -8.96 14.00
C GLY A 15 15.01 -9.54 15.38
N ARG A 16 14.41 -9.01 16.46
CA ARG A 16 14.55 -9.54 17.82
C ARG A 16 13.46 -10.55 18.19
N THR A 17 12.27 -10.41 17.62
CA THR A 17 11.10 -11.24 17.97
C THR A 17 10.92 -12.46 17.08
N LEU A 18 11.37 -12.43 15.82
CA LEU A 18 11.34 -13.62 14.96
C LEU A 18 12.55 -14.53 15.25
N PRO A 19 12.34 -15.79 15.68
CA PRO A 19 13.40 -16.78 15.74
C PRO A 19 13.83 -17.14 14.31
N GLY A 20 14.88 -16.48 13.82
CA GLY A 20 15.50 -16.84 12.55
C GLY A 20 16.21 -18.18 12.67
N GLN A 21 15.59 -19.27 12.22
CA GLN A 21 16.37 -20.40 11.77
C GLN A 21 17.16 -19.91 10.56
N ARG A 22 18.47 -19.71 10.75
CA ARG A 22 19.40 -19.54 9.63
C ARG A 22 19.31 -20.85 8.85
N SER A 23 18.46 -20.92 7.84
CA SER A 23 18.50 -22.04 6.91
C SER A 23 19.91 -22.02 6.34
N GLY A 24 20.71 -23.00 6.73
CA GLY A 24 22.08 -23.19 6.25
C GLY A 24 22.05 -23.65 4.80
N PHE A 25 21.37 -22.91 3.93
CA PHE A 25 21.58 -23.03 2.50
C PHE A 25 22.88 -22.31 2.22
N ILE A 26 23.94 -23.12 2.11
CA ILE A 26 25.15 -22.75 1.40
C ILE A 26 24.69 -22.50 -0.04
N MET A 27 24.28 -21.26 -0.29
CA MET A 27 23.98 -20.80 -1.64
C MET A 27 25.36 -20.60 -2.27
N GLU A 28 25.88 -21.67 -2.88
CA GLU A 28 27.04 -21.65 -3.75
C GLU A 28 26.76 -20.61 -4.84
N MET A 29 27.15 -19.36 -4.59
CA MET A 29 26.89 -18.25 -5.48
C MET A 29 27.77 -18.46 -6.71
N THR A 30 27.16 -18.92 -7.82
CA THR A 30 27.88 -19.05 -9.09
C THR A 30 28.57 -17.73 -9.43
N PRO A 31 29.80 -17.75 -9.98
CA PRO A 31 30.56 -16.54 -10.25
C PRO A 31 29.73 -15.58 -11.13
N LEU A 32 29.49 -14.38 -10.59
CA LEU A 32 28.74 -13.31 -11.25
C LEU A 32 29.46 -12.89 -12.53
N ARG A 33 29.01 -13.43 -13.66
CA ARG A 33 29.54 -13.12 -14.98
C ARG A 33 28.92 -11.79 -15.46
N LYS A 34 29.73 -10.90 -16.03
CA LYS A 34 29.24 -9.59 -16.51
C LYS A 34 28.12 -9.81 -17.53
N PRO A 35 26.92 -9.28 -17.29
CA PRO A 35 25.78 -9.55 -18.16
C PRO A 35 25.97 -8.88 -19.53
N GLU A 36 25.67 -9.61 -20.59
CA GLU A 36 25.65 -9.08 -21.95
C GLU A 36 24.46 -8.12 -22.12
N LEU A 37 24.71 -6.86 -22.47
CA LEU A 37 23.72 -5.79 -22.63
C LEU A 37 22.50 -6.20 -23.47
N LYS A 38 22.74 -6.92 -24.58
CA LYS A 38 21.68 -7.37 -25.49
C LYS A 38 20.77 -8.42 -24.83
N SER A 39 21.35 -9.30 -24.04
CA SER A 39 20.61 -10.35 -23.33
C SER A 39 19.81 -9.77 -22.17
N THR A 40 20.41 -8.90 -21.36
CA THR A 40 19.68 -8.20 -20.28
C THR A 40 18.57 -7.32 -20.80
N LEU A 41 18.80 -6.49 -21.83
CA LEU A 41 17.73 -5.67 -22.43
C LEU A 41 16.59 -6.52 -22.96
N ARG A 42 16.87 -7.64 -23.63
CA ARG A 42 15.83 -8.53 -24.15
C ARG A 42 15.05 -9.23 -23.03
N LYS A 43 15.73 -9.63 -21.95
CA LYS A 43 15.11 -10.26 -20.78
C LYS A 43 14.26 -9.26 -19.99
N THR A 44 14.77 -8.05 -19.78
CA THR A 44 14.03 -6.92 -19.19
C THR A 44 12.82 -6.57 -20.03
N TRP A 45 12.96 -6.45 -21.35
CA TRP A 45 11.85 -6.15 -22.26
C TRP A 45 10.76 -7.22 -22.21
N MET A 46 11.13 -8.50 -22.21
CA MET A 46 10.17 -9.60 -22.09
C MET A 46 9.38 -9.52 -20.78
N LYS A 47 10.06 -9.26 -19.65
CA LYS A 47 9.40 -9.13 -18.34
C LYS A 47 8.56 -7.86 -18.22
N SER A 48 9.04 -6.73 -18.71
CA SER A 48 8.28 -5.48 -18.76
C SER A 48 7.05 -5.59 -19.65
N ARG A 49 7.15 -6.26 -20.80
CA ARG A 49 6.01 -6.49 -21.71
C ARG A 49 4.94 -7.36 -21.04
N GLU A 50 5.35 -8.46 -20.42
CA GLU A 50 4.44 -9.36 -19.69
C GLU A 50 3.68 -8.61 -18.59
N PHE A 51 4.37 -7.75 -17.83
CA PHE A 51 3.75 -6.88 -16.85
C PHE A 51 2.77 -5.89 -17.48
N LEU A 52 3.15 -5.23 -18.58
CA LEU A 52 2.32 -4.22 -19.24
C LEU A 52 0.99 -4.82 -19.73
N TYR A 53 1.04 -6.01 -20.35
CA TYR A 53 -0.13 -6.70 -20.89
C TYR A 53 -1.12 -7.15 -19.81
N ILE A 54 -0.67 -7.35 -18.57
CA ILE A 54 -1.54 -7.74 -17.45
C ILE A 54 -2.01 -6.50 -16.68
N ALA A 55 -1.08 -5.59 -16.36
CA ALA A 55 -1.32 -4.44 -15.51
C ALA A 55 -2.21 -3.38 -16.17
N PHE A 56 -1.99 -3.11 -17.45
CA PHE A 56 -2.69 -2.05 -18.19
C PHE A 56 -4.19 -2.32 -18.37
N PRO A 57 -4.65 -3.49 -18.86
CA PRO A 57 -6.08 -3.75 -18.96
C PRO A 57 -6.76 -3.82 -17.59
N LEU A 58 -6.08 -4.34 -16.55
CA LEU A 58 -6.61 -4.34 -15.20
C LEU A 58 -6.83 -2.91 -14.66
N LEU A 59 -5.89 -1.99 -14.92
CA LEU A 59 -6.04 -0.57 -14.56
C LEU A 59 -7.19 0.08 -15.32
N LEU A 60 -7.27 -0.11 -16.65
CA LEU A 60 -8.31 0.48 -17.47
C LEU A 60 -9.71 -0.03 -17.07
N ALA A 61 -9.86 -1.34 -16.88
CA ALA A 61 -11.10 -1.96 -16.45
C ALA A 61 -11.51 -1.52 -15.04
N GLY A 62 -10.57 -1.49 -14.09
CA GLY A 62 -10.85 -1.04 -12.73
C GLY A 62 -11.23 0.44 -12.68
N SER A 63 -10.58 1.29 -13.47
CA SER A 63 -10.92 2.72 -13.59
C SER A 63 -12.34 2.91 -14.13
N ALA A 64 -12.70 2.16 -15.18
CA ALA A 64 -14.03 2.22 -15.77
C ALA A 64 -15.10 1.70 -14.79
N ALA A 65 -14.85 0.56 -14.13
CA ALA A 65 -15.77 0.01 -13.14
C ALA A 65 -15.98 0.95 -11.94
N LEU A 66 -14.92 1.61 -11.47
CA LEU A 66 -15.00 2.60 -10.40
C LEU A 66 -15.79 3.84 -10.82
N GLY A 67 -15.59 4.36 -12.04
CA GLY A 67 -16.38 5.47 -12.56
C GLY A 67 -17.87 5.15 -12.65
N VAL A 68 -18.22 3.90 -13.00
CA VAL A 68 -19.62 3.44 -12.97
C VAL A 68 -20.14 3.32 -11.54
N ALA A 69 -19.35 2.78 -10.61
CA ALA A 69 -19.74 2.65 -9.20
C ALA A 69 -19.95 4.01 -8.51
N ASP A 70 -19.16 5.02 -8.90
CA ASP A 70 -19.33 6.42 -8.47
C ASP A 70 -20.64 7.00 -9.02
N ALA A 71 -20.91 6.84 -10.33
CA ALA A 71 -22.15 7.30 -10.95
C ALA A 71 -23.42 6.63 -10.37
N LEU A 72 -23.30 5.41 -9.83
CA LEU A 72 -24.38 4.69 -9.14
C LEU A 72 -24.55 5.11 -7.68
N GLY A 73 -23.69 5.98 -7.13
CA GLY A 73 -23.73 6.41 -5.73
C GLY A 73 -23.33 5.32 -4.73
N LEU A 74 -22.71 4.23 -5.19
CA LEU A 74 -22.29 3.13 -4.30
C LEU A 74 -21.11 3.55 -3.42
N LEU A 75 -20.28 4.46 -3.94
CA LEU A 75 -19.12 5.02 -3.24
C LEU A 75 -19.52 5.96 -2.09
N SER A 76 -20.57 6.77 -2.26
CA SER A 76 -21.04 7.68 -1.20
C SER A 76 -21.64 6.93 -0.01
N VAL A 77 -22.39 5.86 -0.26
CA VAL A 77 -22.89 4.97 0.82
C VAL A 77 -21.72 4.35 1.59
N PHE A 78 -20.65 3.94 0.91
CA PHE A 78 -19.44 3.46 1.56
C PHE A 78 -18.70 4.56 2.33
N GLN A 79 -18.72 5.81 1.86
CA GLN A 79 -18.12 6.94 2.58
C GLN A 79 -18.82 7.18 3.92
N ASP A 80 -20.14 7.19 3.96
CA ASP A 80 -20.91 7.43 5.19
C ASP A 80 -20.66 6.33 6.26
N PHE A 81 -20.48 5.08 5.82
CA PHE A 81 -20.13 3.98 6.71
C PHE A 81 -18.69 4.06 7.26
N VAL A 82 -17.75 4.60 6.48
CA VAL A 82 -16.33 4.69 6.84
C VAL A 82 -16.00 6.01 7.54
N GLU A 83 -16.84 7.04 7.40
CA GLU A 83 -16.73 8.36 8.01
C GLU A 83 -16.50 8.34 9.54
N PRO A 84 -17.28 7.59 10.36
CA PRO A 84 -17.07 7.60 11.82
C PRO A 84 -15.74 6.98 12.23
N ILE A 85 -15.25 5.99 11.47
CA ILE A 85 -13.96 5.35 11.73
C ILE A 85 -12.81 6.26 11.28
N SER A 86 -12.96 6.94 10.15
CA SER A 86 -11.89 7.76 9.58
C SER A 86 -11.72 9.11 10.28
N VAL A 87 -12.82 9.84 10.50
CA VAL A 87 -12.79 11.15 11.16
C VAL A 87 -12.57 10.97 12.67
N GLY A 88 -13.13 9.91 13.25
CA GLY A 88 -12.97 9.58 14.66
C GLY A 88 -11.58 9.09 15.05
N LEU A 89 -10.99 8.17 14.27
CA LEU A 89 -9.71 7.52 14.61
C LEU A 89 -8.52 8.19 13.93
N LEU A 90 -8.58 8.40 12.61
CA LEU A 90 -7.43 8.87 11.82
C LEU A 90 -7.41 10.40 11.62
N GLY A 91 -8.54 11.10 11.69
CA GLY A 91 -8.62 12.53 11.39
C GLY A 91 -8.46 12.87 9.90
N LEU A 92 -8.58 11.86 9.03
CA LEU A 92 -8.60 12.02 7.57
C LEU A 92 -10.04 12.23 7.09
N PRO A 93 -10.25 13.06 6.05
CA PRO A 93 -11.55 13.23 5.44
C PRO A 93 -12.06 11.90 4.84
N ALA A 94 -13.39 11.71 4.85
CA ALA A 94 -14.03 10.42 4.54
C ALA A 94 -13.60 9.82 3.18
N PHE A 95 -13.30 10.66 2.18
CA PHE A 95 -12.85 10.22 0.85
C PHE A 95 -11.45 9.58 0.83
N ALA A 96 -10.55 9.95 1.74
CA ALA A 96 -9.20 9.37 1.80
C ALA A 96 -9.21 7.99 2.48
N ALA A 97 -10.20 7.76 3.34
CA ALA A 97 -10.43 6.49 4.01
C ALA A 97 -10.92 5.41 3.05
N THR A 98 -11.88 5.76 2.18
CA THR A 98 -12.38 4.86 1.15
C THR A 98 -11.27 4.53 0.15
N ALA A 99 -10.45 5.53 -0.24
CA ALA A 99 -9.26 5.31 -1.05
C ALA A 99 -8.27 4.31 -0.40
N LEU A 100 -8.07 4.38 0.93
CA LEU A 100 -7.24 3.42 1.68
C LEU A 100 -7.82 2.00 1.67
N VAL A 101 -9.13 1.86 1.90
CA VAL A 101 -9.83 0.55 1.91
C VAL A 101 -9.75 -0.12 0.54
N PHE A 102 -10.04 0.62 -0.54
CA PHE A 102 -9.93 0.10 -1.90
C PHE A 102 -8.47 -0.06 -2.36
N GLY A 103 -7.53 0.65 -1.71
CA GLY A 103 -6.09 0.47 -1.89
C GLY A 103 -5.57 -0.94 -1.57
N ILE A 104 -6.33 -1.75 -0.82
CA ILE A 104 -6.06 -3.17 -0.57
C ILE A 104 -6.02 -3.98 -1.87
N LEU A 105 -6.86 -3.64 -2.87
CA LEU A 105 -6.88 -4.36 -4.14
C LEU A 105 -5.61 -4.09 -4.93
N ARG A 106 -5.17 -2.82 -4.95
CA ARG A 106 -3.93 -2.39 -5.60
C ARG A 106 -3.57 -0.98 -5.10
N LYS A 107 -2.34 -0.76 -4.64
CA LYS A 107 -1.89 0.54 -4.10
C LYS A 107 -2.06 1.69 -5.09
N GLU A 108 -1.81 1.43 -6.37
CA GLU A 108 -1.99 2.41 -7.46
C GLU A 108 -3.45 2.89 -7.61
N MET A 109 -4.42 2.03 -7.29
CA MET A 109 -5.84 2.38 -7.37
C MET A 109 -6.28 3.30 -6.24
N ALA A 110 -5.58 3.31 -5.10
CA ALA A 110 -5.88 4.24 -4.02
C ALA A 110 -5.72 5.70 -4.47
N LEU A 111 -4.64 6.02 -5.21
CA LEU A 111 -4.41 7.36 -5.74
C LEU A 111 -5.46 7.76 -6.77
N GLN A 112 -5.88 6.80 -7.61
CA GLN A 112 -6.87 7.07 -8.64
C GLN A 112 -8.26 7.29 -8.06
N ILE A 113 -8.65 6.50 -7.05
CA ILE A 113 -9.91 6.69 -6.30
C ILE A 113 -9.89 8.02 -5.57
N LEU A 114 -8.74 8.40 -4.98
CA LEU A 114 -8.61 9.71 -4.34
C LEU A 114 -8.78 10.85 -5.35
N ALA A 115 -8.21 10.74 -6.55
CA ALA A 115 -8.38 11.74 -7.61
C ALA A 115 -9.83 11.82 -8.14
N VAL A 116 -10.52 10.69 -8.26
CA VAL A 116 -11.92 10.63 -8.70
C VAL A 116 -12.84 11.23 -7.63
N LEU A 117 -12.72 10.82 -6.37
CA LEU A 117 -13.55 11.35 -5.27
C LEU A 117 -13.24 12.80 -4.93
N ALA A 118 -11.97 13.23 -5.04
CA ALA A 118 -11.61 14.63 -4.80
C ALA A 118 -12.06 15.56 -5.94
N GLY A 119 -12.56 15.01 -7.06
CA GLY A 119 -13.00 15.75 -8.25
C GLY A 119 -11.91 16.61 -8.91
N THR A 120 -10.67 16.55 -8.42
CA THR A 120 -9.56 17.41 -8.80
C THR A 120 -8.23 16.67 -8.66
N ALA A 121 -7.31 16.92 -9.59
CA ALA A 121 -5.91 16.43 -9.48
C ALA A 121 -5.04 17.31 -8.55
N ASN A 122 -5.59 18.43 -8.07
CA ASN A 122 -4.92 19.35 -7.14
C ASN A 122 -5.30 19.02 -5.69
N PHE A 123 -4.63 18.02 -5.12
CA PHE A 123 -4.87 17.57 -3.74
C PHE A 123 -4.66 18.66 -2.67
N ALA A 124 -3.87 19.70 -2.98
CA ALA A 124 -3.66 20.84 -2.10
C ALA A 124 -4.92 21.72 -1.89
N ALA A 125 -5.92 21.61 -2.76
CA ALA A 125 -7.18 22.34 -2.62
C ALA A 125 -8.20 21.61 -1.73
N VAL A 126 -8.01 20.30 -1.52
CA VAL A 126 -9.00 19.41 -0.87
C VAL A 126 -8.47 18.80 0.43
N MET A 127 -7.15 18.73 0.62
CA MET A 127 -6.51 18.20 1.83
C MET A 127 -5.46 19.17 2.39
N THR A 128 -5.31 19.18 3.72
CA THR A 128 -4.20 19.90 4.35
C THR A 128 -2.87 19.18 4.07
N PRO A 129 -1.73 19.89 4.06
CA PRO A 129 -0.41 19.27 3.87
C PRO A 129 -0.13 18.14 4.87
N LEU A 130 -0.68 18.27 6.07
CA LEU A 130 -0.58 17.28 7.14
C LEU A 130 -1.35 15.98 6.82
N GLN A 131 -2.57 16.12 6.29
CA GLN A 131 -3.38 14.97 5.87
C GLN A 131 -2.78 14.25 4.66
N MET A 132 -2.17 14.99 3.72
CA MET A 132 -1.44 14.41 2.60
C MET A 132 -0.23 13.59 3.07
N TYR A 133 0.53 14.12 4.03
CA TYR A 133 1.65 13.41 4.63
C TYR A 133 1.20 12.15 5.37
N GLN A 134 0.14 12.25 6.18
CA GLN A 134 -0.43 11.12 6.89
C GLN A 134 -0.93 10.03 5.93
N PHE A 135 -1.62 10.40 4.85
CA PHE A 135 -2.07 9.46 3.82
C PHE A 135 -0.90 8.75 3.12
N ALA A 136 0.17 9.47 2.77
CA ALA A 136 1.35 8.89 2.13
C ALA A 136 2.08 7.88 3.03
N VAL A 137 2.24 8.20 4.32
CA VAL A 137 2.88 7.28 5.29
C VAL A 137 2.02 6.03 5.49
N ILE A 138 0.71 6.20 5.65
CA ILE A 138 -0.21 5.06 5.83
C ILE A 138 -0.20 4.17 4.59
N THR A 139 -0.34 4.72 3.38
CA THR A 139 -0.34 3.92 2.13
C THR A 139 0.99 3.18 1.90
N THR A 140 2.11 3.75 2.35
CA THR A 140 3.44 3.14 2.27
C THR A 140 3.56 1.94 3.21
N ILE A 141 3.16 2.10 4.49
CA ILE A 141 3.26 1.09 5.55
C ILE A 141 2.20 -0.01 5.42
N TYR A 142 1.02 0.34 4.91
CA TYR A 142 -0.12 -0.56 4.79
C TYR A 142 0.18 -1.76 3.88
N VAL A 143 -0.42 -2.91 4.24
CA VAL A 143 -0.27 -4.25 3.61
C VAL A 143 -0.25 -4.17 2.08
N PRO A 144 0.62 -4.94 1.41
CA PRO A 144 0.65 -4.95 -0.03
C PRO A 144 -0.56 -5.76 -0.52
N CYS A 145 -1.00 -5.44 -1.73
CA CYS A 145 -2.26 -5.86 -2.32
C CYS A 145 -2.69 -7.33 -2.16
N VAL A 146 -3.96 -7.63 -2.47
CA VAL A 146 -4.53 -9.00 -2.52
C VAL A 146 -3.61 -10.02 -3.21
N ALA A 147 -2.87 -9.62 -4.25
CA ALA A 147 -1.89 -10.47 -4.92
C ALA A 147 -0.77 -10.94 -3.99
N THR A 148 -0.23 -10.06 -3.14
CA THR A 148 0.80 -10.45 -2.18
C THR A 148 0.24 -11.30 -1.04
N ILE A 149 -0.99 -11.04 -0.59
CA ILE A 149 -1.68 -11.90 0.39
C ILE A 149 -1.87 -13.30 -0.20
N ALA A 150 -2.23 -13.41 -1.48
CA ALA A 150 -2.40 -14.69 -2.17
C ALA A 150 -1.09 -15.48 -2.25
N VAL A 151 0.02 -14.81 -2.59
CA VAL A 151 1.35 -15.43 -2.62
C VAL A 151 1.83 -15.83 -1.22
N LEU A 152 1.68 -14.95 -0.23
CA LEU A 152 2.03 -15.26 1.17
C LEU A 152 1.25 -16.47 1.70
N LYS A 153 -0.05 -16.55 1.38
CA LYS A 153 -0.91 -17.68 1.76
C LYS A 153 -0.42 -18.99 1.17
N HIS A 154 0.13 -18.96 -0.05
CA HIS A 154 0.67 -20.12 -0.73
C HIS A 154 2.03 -20.55 -0.16
N GLU A 155 2.90 -19.60 0.17
CA GLU A 155 4.29 -19.85 0.60
C GLU A 155 4.43 -20.14 2.10
N LEU A 156 3.77 -19.35 2.96
CA LEU A 156 3.91 -19.39 4.43
C LEU A 156 2.71 -20.03 5.12
N GLY A 157 1.66 -20.37 4.36
CA GLY A 157 0.42 -20.88 4.91
C GLY A 157 -0.50 -19.78 5.47
N THR A 158 -1.74 -20.18 5.81
CA THR A 158 -2.82 -19.25 6.14
C THR A 158 -2.61 -18.53 7.48
N LYS A 159 -2.06 -19.21 8.48
CA LYS A 159 -1.87 -18.66 9.83
C LYS A 159 -0.88 -17.52 9.86
N ASP A 160 0.29 -17.73 9.24
CA ASP A 160 1.36 -16.72 9.20
C ASP A 160 0.97 -15.55 8.30
N THR A 161 0.27 -15.81 7.20
CA THR A 161 -0.25 -14.75 6.32
C THR A 161 -1.24 -13.85 7.05
N THR A 162 -2.21 -14.42 7.77
CA THR A 162 -3.18 -13.60 8.52
C THR A 162 -2.48 -12.81 9.64
N LEU A 163 -1.49 -13.40 10.32
CA LEU A 163 -0.71 -12.69 11.34
C LEU A 163 0.04 -11.49 10.74
N ILE A 164 0.71 -11.68 9.60
CA ILE A 164 1.46 -10.61 8.91
C ILE A 164 0.52 -9.49 8.46
N VAL A 165 -0.61 -9.84 7.84
CA VAL A 165 -1.62 -8.88 7.36
C VAL A 165 -2.21 -8.08 8.53
N THR A 166 -2.64 -8.75 9.60
CA THR A 166 -3.19 -8.06 10.78
C THR A 166 -2.15 -7.17 11.43
N PHE A 167 -0.91 -7.64 11.58
CA PHE A 167 0.17 -6.86 12.19
C PHE A 167 0.45 -5.55 11.45
N THR A 168 0.52 -5.61 10.13
CA THR A 168 0.83 -4.44 9.29
C THR A 168 -0.34 -3.47 9.15
N ILE A 169 -1.60 -3.96 9.16
CA ILE A 169 -2.78 -3.10 9.28
C ILE A 169 -2.78 -2.35 10.61
N VAL A 170 -2.56 -3.07 11.72
CA VAL A 170 -2.48 -2.47 13.06
C VAL A 170 -1.36 -1.44 13.11
N LEU A 171 -0.19 -1.75 12.57
CA LEU A 171 0.93 -0.83 12.52
C LEU A 171 0.58 0.45 11.74
N ALA A 172 -0.03 0.33 10.57
CA ALA A 172 -0.43 1.47 9.75
C ALA A 172 -1.43 2.38 10.49
N VAL A 173 -2.39 1.79 11.21
CA VAL A 173 -3.36 2.54 12.02
C VAL A 173 -2.67 3.23 13.19
N VAL A 174 -1.80 2.53 13.93
CA VAL A 174 -1.06 3.11 15.07
C VAL A 174 -0.19 4.29 14.62
N VAL A 175 0.57 4.12 13.54
CA VAL A 175 1.39 5.20 12.97
C VAL A 175 0.50 6.35 12.48
N GLY A 176 -0.62 6.05 11.84
CA GLY A 176 -1.60 7.06 11.41
C GLY A 176 -2.13 7.89 12.58
N VAL A 177 -2.51 7.25 13.69
CA VAL A 177 -2.97 7.93 14.91
C VAL A 177 -1.85 8.75 15.55
N LEU A 178 -0.62 8.23 15.59
CA LEU A 178 0.54 8.97 16.09
C LEU A 178 0.80 10.24 15.27
N ILE A 179 0.69 10.19 13.94
CA ILE A 179 0.84 11.36 13.07
C ILE A 179 -0.28 12.38 13.33
N ARG A 180 -1.51 11.95 13.62
CA ARG A 180 -2.59 12.88 14.00
C ARG A 180 -2.29 13.61 15.31
N ILE A 181 -1.73 12.92 16.30
CA ILE A 181 -1.45 13.47 17.64
C ILE A 181 -0.19 14.37 17.63
N PHE A 182 0.88 13.93 16.96
CA PHE A 182 2.16 14.66 16.89
C PHE A 182 2.21 15.67 15.74
N GLY A 183 1.35 15.53 14.74
CA GLY A 183 1.23 16.42 13.60
C GLY A 183 1.05 17.90 13.96
N PRO A 184 0.11 18.28 14.84
CA PRO A 184 -0.07 19.68 15.24
C PRO A 184 1.09 20.24 16.09
N LEU A 185 2.06 19.43 16.51
CA LEU A 185 3.27 19.89 17.21
C LEU A 185 4.36 20.36 16.24
N PHE A 186 4.27 19.99 14.95
CA PHE A 186 5.29 20.28 13.93
C PHE A 186 4.87 21.39 12.94
N LEU A 187 3.65 21.90 13.04
CA LEU A 187 3.06 22.92 12.16
C LEU A 187 2.70 24.16 12.98
#